data_AF-A0A968AZ56-F1
#
_entry.id   AF-A0A968AZ56-F1
#
_cell.length_a   1.000
_cell.length_b   1.000
_cell.length_c   1.000
_cell.angle_alpha   90.00
_cell.angle_beta   90.00
_cell.angle_gamma   90.00
#
_symmetry.space_group_name_H-M   'P 1'
#
loop_
_entity.id
_entity.type
_entity.pdbx_description
1 polymer ?
#
loop_
_entity_poly.entity_id
_entity_poly.type
_entity_poly.pdbx_seq_one_letter_code
_entity_poly.pdbx_strand_id
1 'polypeptide(L)'
;MRKTQSSNNGFSLTEVLLAIGVITVGMLFIAGAFPVGIHFTTIATERTISAVVANEAFAKIRLYGVADFNSWPALPVVACVDYRDVSTGSVNSEYAYPSDPNIDISEKQYYWSALCRRVDTDPNSRLVQVTVFVSRKVGSGTTFRGWAGNWPVPVPVPVSMGPGPKELTITNPAEKTFINDGYTVVGNEYGRIFRVLERYDTPGNDQTIRLDLDRLWGPGNISPSMVWVIPPPVGGGRCPFIAIYQRVVRF
;
A
#
# COMPACT_ATOMS: atom_id res chain seq x y z
N MET A 1 -69.23 13.10 -41.31
CA MET A 1 -68.05 12.84 -40.46
C MET A 1 -66.79 13.12 -41.28
N ARG A 2 -66.07 14.20 -40.99
CA ARG A 2 -64.87 14.61 -41.75
C ARG A 2 -63.66 14.02 -41.02
N LYS A 3 -62.97 13.06 -41.65
CA LYS A 3 -61.76 12.44 -41.12
C LYS A 3 -60.61 13.45 -41.30
N THR A 4 -60.14 14.04 -40.23
CA THR A 4 -58.94 14.89 -40.23
C THR A 4 -57.72 13.99 -40.41
N GLN A 5 -57.06 14.06 -41.57
CA GLN A 5 -55.72 13.52 -41.76
C GLN A 5 -54.74 14.34 -40.91
N SER A 6 -54.00 13.71 -40.00
CA SER A 6 -52.86 14.34 -39.36
C SER A 6 -51.73 14.45 -40.38
N SER A 7 -51.27 15.67 -40.68
CA SER A 7 -50.05 15.84 -41.47
C SER A 7 -48.86 15.44 -40.59
N ASN A 8 -48.15 14.39 -40.98
CA ASN A 8 -46.89 14.03 -40.36
C ASN A 8 -45.84 15.05 -40.82
N ASN A 9 -45.66 16.11 -40.04
CA ASN A 9 -44.57 17.07 -40.26
C ASN A 9 -43.25 16.35 -39.92
N GLY A 10 -42.37 16.18 -40.90
CA GLY A 10 -41.02 15.65 -40.69
C GLY A 10 -40.17 16.60 -39.84
N PHE A 11 -39.18 16.05 -39.13
CA PHE A 11 -38.26 16.83 -38.31
C PHE A 11 -37.47 17.86 -39.15
N SER A 12 -37.33 19.08 -38.63
CA SER A 12 -36.49 20.11 -39.25
C SER A 12 -35.00 19.75 -39.11
N LEU A 13 -34.18 20.12 -40.11
CA LEU A 13 -32.71 19.93 -40.07
C LEU A 13 -32.08 20.56 -38.81
N THR A 14 -32.60 21.71 -38.37
CA THR A 14 -32.15 22.39 -37.15
C THR A 14 -32.46 21.61 -35.88
N GLU A 15 -33.61 20.93 -35.84
CA GLU A 15 -34.05 20.11 -34.70
C GLU A 15 -33.22 18.82 -34.62
N VAL A 16 -32.91 18.20 -35.76
CA VAL A 16 -32.01 17.04 -35.84
C VAL A 16 -30.59 17.43 -35.41
N LEU A 17 -30.08 18.59 -35.85
CA LEU A 17 -28.77 19.09 -35.43
C LEU A 17 -28.71 19.38 -33.92
N LEU A 18 -29.77 19.96 -33.35
CA LEU A 18 -29.88 20.20 -31.92
C LEU A 18 -29.90 18.87 -31.16
N ALA A 19 -30.68 17.89 -31.62
CA ALA A 19 -30.73 16.56 -31.03
C ALA A 19 -29.37 15.86 -31.05
N ILE A 20 -28.66 15.88 -32.17
CA ILE A 20 -27.30 15.33 -32.27
C ILE A 20 -26.34 16.06 -31.33
N GLY A 21 -26.45 17.38 -31.18
CA GLY A 21 -25.65 18.16 -30.23
C GLY A 21 -25.85 17.72 -28.79
N VAL A 22 -27.10 17.59 -28.35
CA VAL A 22 -27.44 17.12 -27.00
C VAL A 22 -26.97 15.69 -26.77
N ILE A 23 -27.14 14.80 -27.76
CA ILE A 23 -26.65 13.41 -27.69
C ILE A 23 -25.13 13.37 -27.57
N THR A 24 -24.41 14.17 -28.37
CA THR A 24 -22.94 14.21 -28.36
C THR A 24 -22.41 14.66 -27.02
N VAL A 25 -22.97 15.75 -26.47
CA VAL A 25 -22.61 16.24 -25.14
C VAL A 25 -22.93 15.20 -24.07
N GLY A 26 -24.11 14.57 -24.12
CA GLY A 26 -24.50 13.50 -23.20
C GLY A 26 -23.54 12.30 -23.23
N MET A 27 -23.15 11.84 -24.42
CA MET A 27 -22.19 10.74 -24.57
C MET A 27 -20.80 11.11 -24.04
N LEU A 28 -20.33 12.35 -24.24
CA LEU A 28 -19.06 12.82 -23.68
C LEU A 28 -19.07 12.82 -22.15
N PHE A 29 -20.18 13.23 -21.53
CA PHE A 29 -20.32 13.17 -20.07
C PHE A 29 -20.26 11.73 -19.55
N ILE A 30 -20.94 10.79 -20.22
CA ILE A 30 -20.89 9.36 -19.85
C ILE A 30 -19.47 8.82 -20.00
N ALA A 31 -18.78 9.14 -21.10
CA ALA A 31 -17.42 8.71 -21.37
C ALA A 31 -16.42 9.25 -20.32
N GLY A 32 -16.65 10.44 -19.77
CA GLY A 32 -15.83 11.00 -18.69
C GLY A 32 -16.15 10.41 -17.31
N ALA A 33 -17.43 10.27 -16.98
CA ALA A 33 -17.85 9.84 -15.63
C ALA A 33 -17.61 8.35 -15.38
N PHE A 34 -17.77 7.50 -16.41
CA PHE A 34 -17.72 6.05 -16.24
C PHE A 34 -16.34 5.51 -15.80
N PRO A 35 -15.20 5.89 -16.43
CA PRO A 35 -13.88 5.45 -15.98
C PRO A 35 -13.54 5.91 -14.56
N VAL A 36 -13.93 7.15 -14.21
CA VAL A 36 -13.72 7.71 -12.88
C VAL A 36 -14.53 6.93 -11.83
N GLY A 37 -15.78 6.58 -12.14
CA GLY A 37 -16.62 5.72 -11.30
C GLY A 37 -16.00 4.34 -11.05
N ILE A 38 -15.46 3.69 -12.09
CA ILE A 38 -14.75 2.41 -11.95
C ILE A 38 -13.53 2.55 -11.05
N HIS A 39 -12.74 3.61 -11.23
CA HIS A 39 -11.54 3.85 -10.44
C HIS A 39 -11.87 4.02 -8.95
N PHE A 40 -12.86 4.85 -8.61
CA PHE A 40 -13.27 5.05 -7.22
C PHE A 40 -13.91 3.81 -6.60
N THR A 41 -14.71 3.07 -7.37
CA THR A 41 -15.28 1.80 -6.91
C THR A 41 -14.17 0.80 -6.59
N THR A 42 -13.13 0.72 -7.43
CA THR A 42 -11.97 -0.14 -7.20
C THR A 42 -11.24 0.24 -5.90
N ILE A 43 -10.98 1.53 -5.67
CA ILE A 43 -10.33 2.01 -4.43
C ILE A 43 -11.19 1.72 -3.21
N ALA A 44 -12.51 1.92 -3.30
CA ALA A 44 -13.43 1.65 -2.20
C ALA A 44 -13.46 0.15 -1.83
N THR A 45 -13.53 -0.73 -2.84
CA THR A 45 -13.46 -2.19 -2.65
C THR A 45 -12.11 -2.61 -2.06
N GLU A 46 -11.01 -2.04 -2.52
CA GLU A 46 -9.68 -2.32 -1.97
C GLU A 46 -9.57 -1.93 -0.49
N ARG A 47 -10.08 -0.75 -0.11
CA ARG A 47 -10.06 -0.27 1.29
C ARG A 47 -10.93 -1.10 2.23
N THR A 48 -12.08 -1.57 1.75
CA THR A 48 -12.98 -2.41 2.55
C THR A 48 -12.40 -3.81 2.74
N ILE A 49 -11.88 -4.43 1.68
CA ILE A 49 -11.19 -5.72 1.77
C ILE A 49 -9.93 -5.59 2.63
N SER A 50 -9.13 -4.53 2.47
CA SER A 50 -7.90 -4.38 3.23
C SER A 50 -8.13 -4.30 4.74
N ALA A 51 -9.24 -3.71 5.17
CA ALA A 51 -9.61 -3.68 6.58
C ALA A 51 -9.92 -5.09 7.12
N VAL A 52 -10.58 -5.93 6.32
CA VAL A 52 -10.88 -7.33 6.67
C VAL A 52 -9.58 -8.14 6.73
N VAL A 53 -8.74 -8.05 5.70
CA VAL A 53 -7.44 -8.73 5.63
C VAL A 53 -6.57 -8.35 6.84
N ALA A 54 -6.52 -7.07 7.19
CA ALA A 54 -5.74 -6.60 8.33
C ALA A 54 -6.26 -7.15 9.66
N ASN A 55 -7.59 -7.17 9.87
CA ASN A 55 -8.17 -7.76 11.08
C ASN A 55 -7.84 -9.24 11.21
N GLU A 56 -7.90 -9.98 10.10
CA GLU A 56 -7.53 -11.38 10.07
C GLU A 56 -6.02 -11.58 10.35
N ALA A 57 -5.15 -10.77 9.75
CA ALA A 57 -3.72 -10.76 10.01
C ALA A 57 -3.42 -10.53 11.50
N PHE A 58 -4.06 -9.55 12.13
CA PHE A 58 -3.90 -9.32 13.58
C PHE A 58 -4.37 -10.51 14.43
N ALA A 59 -5.46 -11.17 14.04
CA ALA A 59 -5.93 -12.37 14.73
C ALA A 59 -4.94 -13.53 14.60
N LYS A 60 -4.39 -13.75 13.39
CA LYS A 60 -3.35 -14.75 13.13
C LYS A 60 -2.06 -14.48 13.89
N ILE A 61 -1.61 -13.23 13.91
CA ILE A 61 -0.42 -12.82 14.65
C ILE A 61 -0.62 -13.08 16.15
N ARG A 62 -1.81 -12.82 16.70
CA ARG A 62 -2.16 -13.17 18.09
C ARG A 62 -2.19 -14.68 18.33
N LEU A 63 -2.68 -15.47 17.37
CA LEU A 63 -2.81 -16.91 17.49
C LEU A 63 -1.44 -17.61 17.42
N TYR A 64 -0.63 -17.28 16.43
CA TYR A 64 0.71 -17.86 16.22
C TYR A 64 1.78 -17.25 17.11
N GLY A 65 1.49 -16.14 17.79
CA GLY A 65 2.37 -15.53 18.76
C GLY A 65 3.67 -14.99 18.15
N VAL A 66 4.54 -14.50 19.03
CA VAL A 66 5.87 -14.04 18.66
C VAL A 66 6.89 -14.74 19.55
N ALA A 67 8.02 -15.14 18.95
CA ALA A 67 9.13 -15.81 19.59
C ALA A 67 9.73 -14.92 20.66
N ASP A 68 10.49 -15.55 21.56
CA ASP A 68 11.12 -14.83 22.66
C ASP A 68 11.99 -13.69 22.13
N PHE A 69 11.94 -12.54 22.81
CA PHE A 69 12.58 -11.31 22.33
C PHE A 69 14.10 -11.45 22.16
N ASN A 70 14.70 -12.42 22.84
CA ASN A 70 16.13 -12.74 22.75
C ASN A 70 16.52 -13.45 21.44
N SER A 71 15.57 -14.07 20.74
CA SER A 71 15.82 -14.77 19.47
C SER A 71 15.53 -13.90 18.25
N TRP A 72 15.22 -12.62 18.44
CA TRP A 72 14.92 -11.73 17.33
C TRP A 72 16.21 -11.31 16.60
N PRO A 73 16.18 -11.21 15.26
CA PRO A 73 17.37 -10.85 14.47
C PRO A 73 17.87 -9.42 14.70
N ALA A 74 17.04 -8.54 15.27
CA ALA A 74 17.44 -7.21 15.70
C ALA A 74 16.88 -6.91 17.08
N LEU A 75 17.56 -6.00 17.80
CA LEU A 75 17.10 -5.51 19.10
C LEU A 75 15.66 -4.98 18.98
N PRO A 76 14.67 -5.59 19.66
CA PRO A 76 13.25 -5.35 19.40
C PRO A 76 12.78 -3.90 19.62
N VAL A 77 13.55 -3.11 20.36
CA VAL A 77 13.24 -1.71 20.69
C VAL A 77 13.82 -0.73 19.66
N VAL A 78 14.87 -1.14 18.95
CA VAL A 78 15.68 -0.28 18.08
C VAL A 78 15.26 -0.37 16.61
N ALA A 79 14.67 -1.49 16.20
CA ALA A 79 14.29 -1.73 14.82
C ALA A 79 12.96 -2.47 14.70
N CYS A 80 12.29 -2.27 13.57
CA CYS A 80 11.20 -3.12 13.14
C CYS A 80 11.77 -4.40 12.52
N VAL A 81 11.12 -5.53 12.78
CA VAL A 81 11.51 -6.85 12.26
C VAL A 81 10.34 -7.45 11.50
N ASP A 82 10.57 -8.18 10.41
CA ASP A 82 9.51 -8.91 9.72
C ASP A 82 8.91 -9.98 10.64
N TYR A 83 7.59 -10.04 10.69
CA TYR A 83 6.85 -11.01 11.51
C TYR A 83 7.25 -12.45 11.20
N ARG A 84 7.64 -12.76 9.95
CA ARG A 84 8.14 -14.09 9.56
C ARG A 84 9.32 -14.55 10.39
N ASP A 85 10.26 -13.65 10.64
CA ASP A 85 11.50 -13.96 11.35
C ASP A 85 11.29 -14.12 12.86
N VAL A 86 10.15 -13.66 13.37
CA VAL A 86 9.82 -13.67 14.79
C VAL A 86 8.60 -14.54 15.12
N SER A 87 7.94 -15.14 14.15
CA SER A 87 6.78 -16.01 14.39
C SER A 87 7.17 -17.33 15.08
N THR A 88 6.35 -17.84 16.00
CA THR A 88 6.64 -19.15 16.67
C THR A 88 6.12 -20.37 15.90
N GLY A 89 5.19 -20.16 14.97
CA GLY A 89 4.57 -21.21 14.16
C GLY A 89 4.92 -21.11 12.68
N SER A 90 4.70 -22.18 11.92
CA SER A 90 4.85 -22.14 10.46
C SER A 90 3.70 -21.36 9.84
N VAL A 91 4.01 -20.18 9.30
CA VAL A 91 3.05 -19.21 8.75
C VAL A 91 3.13 -19.09 7.21
N ASN A 92 3.88 -19.98 6.55
CA ASN A 92 4.28 -19.85 5.15
C ASN A 92 3.13 -19.70 4.14
N SER A 93 1.94 -20.25 4.41
CA SER A 93 0.75 -20.15 3.56
C SER A 93 -0.32 -19.18 4.08
N GLU A 94 -0.09 -18.55 5.23
CA GLU A 94 -1.13 -17.78 5.94
C GLU A 94 -1.19 -16.30 5.54
N TYR A 95 -0.24 -15.86 4.72
CA TYR A 95 -0.10 -14.48 4.25
C TYR A 95 -1.05 -14.10 3.11
N ALA A 96 -1.77 -15.07 2.54
CA ALA A 96 -2.67 -14.86 1.41
C ALA A 96 -4.13 -14.86 1.85
N TYR A 97 -4.93 -13.97 1.25
CA TYR A 97 -6.37 -13.85 1.49
C TYR A 97 -7.17 -14.13 0.21
N PRO A 98 -8.30 -14.87 0.30
CA PRO A 98 -8.89 -15.45 1.51
C PRO A 98 -8.10 -16.60 2.11
N SER A 99 -8.24 -16.79 3.42
CA SER A 99 -7.59 -17.89 4.16
C SER A 99 -8.41 -19.17 4.10
N ASP A 100 -8.82 -19.51 2.88
CA ASP A 100 -9.47 -20.76 2.56
C ASP A 100 -8.38 -21.74 2.08
N PRO A 101 -8.25 -22.94 2.68
CA PRO A 101 -7.33 -23.97 2.22
C PRO A 101 -7.76 -24.61 0.89
N ASN A 102 -9.02 -24.45 0.48
CA ASN A 102 -9.54 -25.00 -0.79
C ASN A 102 -9.26 -24.10 -2.00
N ILE A 103 -8.80 -22.87 -1.76
CA ILE A 103 -8.44 -21.92 -2.81
C ILE A 103 -6.93 -21.94 -3.02
N ASP A 104 -6.50 -22.23 -4.24
CA ASP A 104 -5.08 -22.21 -4.60
C ASP A 104 -4.50 -20.79 -4.43
N ILE A 105 -3.24 -20.69 -3.98
CA ILE A 105 -2.53 -19.42 -3.79
C ILE A 105 -2.39 -18.62 -5.09
N SER A 106 -2.44 -19.30 -6.24
CA SER A 106 -2.40 -18.68 -7.57
C SER A 106 -3.63 -17.80 -7.84
N GLU A 107 -4.79 -18.17 -7.27
CA GLU A 107 -6.08 -17.50 -7.42
C GLU A 107 -6.27 -16.36 -6.41
N LYS A 108 -5.55 -16.39 -5.28
CA LYS A 108 -5.60 -15.37 -4.23
C LYS A 108 -5.07 -14.03 -4.75
N GLN A 109 -5.83 -12.96 -4.48
CA GLN A 109 -5.55 -11.61 -5.01
C GLN A 109 -4.93 -10.68 -3.97
N TYR A 110 -5.11 -10.97 -2.69
CA TYR A 110 -4.69 -10.09 -1.60
C TYR A 110 -3.69 -10.82 -0.71
N TYR A 111 -2.69 -10.08 -0.26
CA TYR A 111 -1.64 -10.58 0.61
C TYR A 111 -1.41 -9.60 1.74
N TRP A 112 -0.99 -10.12 2.88
CA TRP A 112 -0.56 -9.32 4.01
C TRP A 112 0.83 -9.73 4.46
N SER A 113 1.48 -8.79 5.12
CA SER A 113 2.77 -8.96 5.78
C SER A 113 2.79 -8.04 6.98
N ALA A 114 3.66 -8.29 7.95
CA ALA A 114 3.68 -7.48 9.16
C ALA A 114 5.10 -7.20 9.61
N LEU A 115 5.28 -6.02 10.19
CA LEU A 115 6.46 -5.66 10.94
C LEU A 115 6.11 -5.65 12.42
N CYS A 116 7.00 -6.19 13.23
CA CYS A 116 6.90 -6.26 14.67
C CYS A 116 8.00 -5.43 15.32
N ARG A 117 7.63 -4.69 16.36
CA ARG A 117 8.56 -3.91 17.17
C ARG A 117 8.08 -3.89 18.61
N ARG A 118 8.99 -3.98 19.57
CA ARG A 118 8.66 -3.83 20.99
C ARG A 118 8.42 -2.36 21.32
N VAL A 119 7.35 -2.08 22.06
CA VAL A 119 6.98 -0.70 22.42
C VAL A 119 7.84 -0.15 23.56
N ASP A 120 8.19 -1.02 24.50
CA ASP A 120 8.83 -0.66 25.77
C ASP A 120 10.24 -1.27 25.87
N THR A 121 11.12 -0.61 26.62
CA THR A 121 12.43 -1.15 27.02
C THR A 121 12.33 -2.13 28.19
N ASP A 122 11.24 -2.10 28.98
CA ASP A 122 11.05 -3.03 30.11
C ASP A 122 11.07 -4.48 29.62
N PRO A 123 12.05 -5.32 30.05
CA PRO A 123 12.16 -6.73 29.70
C PRO A 123 10.90 -7.57 29.98
N ASN A 124 10.05 -7.15 30.91
CA ASN A 124 8.82 -7.86 31.26
C ASN A 124 7.61 -7.44 30.43
N SER A 125 7.69 -6.33 29.71
CA SER A 125 6.61 -5.84 28.86
C SER A 125 6.53 -6.66 27.58
N ARG A 126 5.43 -7.40 27.41
CA ARG A 126 5.09 -8.17 26.20
C ARG A 126 4.27 -7.35 25.20
N LEU A 127 4.38 -6.02 25.25
CA LEU A 127 3.72 -5.12 24.32
C LEU A 127 4.53 -4.99 23.03
N VAL A 128 3.92 -5.41 21.93
CA VAL A 128 4.49 -5.37 20.59
C VAL A 128 3.60 -4.51 19.70
N GLN A 129 4.19 -3.50 19.10
CA GLN A 129 3.60 -2.77 17.98
C GLN A 129 3.70 -3.65 16.73
N VAL A 130 2.54 -3.93 16.16
CA VAL A 130 2.39 -4.70 14.94
C VAL A 130 1.88 -3.77 13.85
N THR A 131 2.64 -3.65 12.78
CA THR A 131 2.30 -2.86 11.60
C THR A 131 2.05 -3.81 10.43
N VAL A 132 0.78 -3.99 10.07
CA VAL A 132 0.34 -4.87 8.98
C VAL A 132 0.26 -4.07 7.68
N PHE A 133 0.93 -4.58 6.65
CA PHE A 133 0.84 -4.08 5.30
C PHE A 133 -0.09 -4.98 4.51
N VAL A 134 -1.07 -4.37 3.84
CA VAL A 134 -1.96 -5.08 2.91
C VAL A 134 -1.62 -4.69 1.49
N SER A 135 -1.48 -5.70 0.65
CA SER A 135 -1.10 -5.57 -0.75
C SER A 135 -1.99 -6.43 -1.64
N ARG A 136 -2.00 -6.12 -2.94
CA ARG A 136 -2.63 -6.93 -3.98
C ARG A 136 -1.60 -7.50 -4.94
N LYS A 137 -1.95 -8.62 -5.56
CA LYS A 137 -1.33 -9.07 -6.79
C LYS A 137 -1.58 -8.04 -7.89
N VAL A 138 -0.57 -7.78 -8.72
CA VAL A 138 -0.69 -6.84 -9.84
C VAL A 138 -0.23 -7.54 -11.09
N GLY A 139 -1.16 -8.00 -11.92
CA GLY A 139 -0.86 -8.73 -13.16
C GLY A 139 -0.51 -10.21 -12.96
N SER A 140 -0.58 -10.98 -14.05
CA SER A 140 -0.15 -12.38 -14.08
C SER A 140 1.36 -12.46 -14.31
N GLY A 141 2.06 -13.28 -13.53
CA GLY A 141 3.50 -13.51 -13.70
C GLY A 141 4.42 -12.35 -13.28
N THR A 142 3.89 -11.32 -12.60
CA THR A 142 4.73 -10.29 -12.01
C THR A 142 5.51 -10.84 -10.82
N THR A 143 6.77 -10.45 -10.76
CA THR A 143 7.64 -10.80 -9.64
C THR A 143 7.84 -9.59 -8.74
N PHE A 144 7.99 -9.85 -7.46
CA PHE A 144 8.17 -8.85 -6.42
C PHE A 144 9.55 -8.98 -5.80
N ARG A 145 10.05 -7.90 -5.24
CA ARG A 145 11.35 -7.90 -4.56
C ARG A 145 11.19 -8.48 -3.16
N GLY A 146 12.20 -9.21 -2.71
CA GLY A 146 12.20 -9.88 -1.41
C GLY A 146 12.14 -11.41 -1.53
N TRP A 147 11.80 -12.05 -0.41
CA TRP A 147 12.09 -13.46 -0.12
C TRP A 147 11.63 -14.50 -1.17
N ALA A 148 10.45 -14.34 -1.77
CA ALA A 148 9.86 -15.42 -2.59
C ALA A 148 9.47 -15.00 -4.01
N GLY A 149 9.64 -13.74 -4.39
CA GLY A 149 9.28 -13.25 -5.73
C GLY A 149 7.78 -13.24 -6.07
N ASN A 150 6.94 -13.99 -5.34
CA ASN A 150 5.59 -14.33 -5.78
C ASN A 150 4.49 -13.37 -5.28
N TRP A 151 4.77 -12.61 -4.23
CA TRP A 151 3.83 -11.59 -3.71
C TRP A 151 4.57 -10.39 -3.14
N PRO A 152 3.89 -9.22 -3.06
CA PRO A 152 4.48 -8.00 -2.53
C PRO A 152 4.76 -8.14 -1.03
N VAL A 153 5.96 -7.73 -0.62
CA VAL A 153 6.39 -7.70 0.79
C VAL A 153 7.12 -6.39 1.07
N PRO A 154 7.10 -5.90 2.33
CA PRO A 154 7.88 -4.74 2.72
C PRO A 154 9.37 -5.08 2.61
N VAL A 155 10.12 -4.17 2.01
CA VAL A 155 11.57 -4.26 1.83
C VAL A 155 12.20 -3.10 2.61
N PRO A 156 13.27 -3.36 3.40
CA PRO A 156 14.01 -2.30 4.06
C PRO A 156 14.88 -1.58 3.02
N VAL A 157 14.76 -0.27 2.97
CA VAL A 157 15.53 0.63 2.10
C VAL A 157 16.40 1.52 2.98
N PRO A 158 17.73 1.52 2.83
CA PRO A 158 18.60 2.33 3.65
C PRO A 158 18.47 3.80 3.25
N VAL A 159 18.39 4.65 4.26
CA VAL A 159 18.19 6.09 4.11
C VAL A 159 19.10 6.86 5.07
N SER A 160 19.35 8.12 4.75
CA SER A 160 19.98 9.10 5.64
C SER A 160 19.12 10.37 5.69
N MET A 161 19.42 11.26 6.64
CA MET A 161 18.85 12.61 6.60
C MET A 161 19.21 13.27 5.27
N GLY A 162 18.20 13.85 4.62
CA GLY A 162 18.39 14.73 3.48
C GLY A 162 18.82 16.13 3.91
N PRO A 163 19.02 17.04 2.95
CA PRO A 163 19.41 18.42 3.24
C PRO A 163 18.34 19.19 4.01
N GLY A 164 17.06 18.87 3.79
CA GLY A 164 15.94 19.42 4.57
C GLY A 164 15.57 18.57 5.80
N PRO A 165 14.94 19.19 6.83
CA PRO A 165 14.46 18.46 8.02
C PRO A 165 13.30 17.50 7.75
N LYS A 166 12.70 17.59 6.55
CA LYS A 166 11.61 16.73 6.09
C LYS A 166 12.00 15.83 4.92
N GLU A 167 13.31 15.70 4.70
CA GLU A 167 13.85 15.01 3.54
C GLU A 167 14.68 13.82 3.99
N LEU A 168 14.59 12.74 3.23
CA LEU A 168 15.45 11.59 3.36
C LEU A 168 16.17 11.37 2.05
N THR A 169 17.42 10.94 2.12
CA THR A 169 18.20 10.55 0.95
C THR A 169 18.35 9.02 0.97
N ILE A 170 17.93 8.36 -0.11
CA ILE A 170 18.11 6.92 -0.30
C ILE A 170 19.59 6.66 -0.55
N THR A 171 20.24 5.91 0.35
CA THR A 171 21.70 5.76 0.31
C THR A 171 22.16 4.67 -0.67
N ASN A 172 21.27 3.74 -1.04
CA ASN A 172 21.55 2.73 -2.05
C ASN A 172 20.99 3.13 -3.43
N PRO A 173 21.84 3.45 -4.42
CA PRO A 173 21.39 3.84 -5.75
C PRO A 173 20.54 2.79 -6.48
N ALA A 174 20.72 1.50 -6.19
CA ALA A 174 19.94 0.43 -6.80
C ALA A 174 18.48 0.42 -6.34
N GLU A 175 18.19 1.01 -5.19
CA GLU A 175 16.88 0.99 -4.52
C GLU A 175 16.10 2.28 -4.70
N LYS A 176 16.66 3.27 -5.43
CA LYS A 176 15.97 4.54 -5.72
C LYS A 176 14.58 4.36 -6.33
N THR A 177 14.39 3.28 -7.10
CA THR A 177 13.12 2.99 -7.79
C THR A 177 12.06 2.37 -6.87
N PHE A 178 12.41 2.04 -5.62
CA PHE A 178 11.51 1.34 -4.69
C PHE A 178 10.53 2.31 -4.04
N ILE A 179 10.89 3.59 -3.97
CA ILE A 179 10.11 4.65 -3.36
C ILE A 179 9.82 5.70 -4.44
N ASN A 180 8.55 5.96 -4.69
CA ASN A 180 8.10 7.01 -5.61
C ASN A 180 7.05 7.91 -4.94
N ASP A 181 6.61 8.93 -5.66
CA ASP A 181 5.63 9.90 -5.18
C ASP A 181 4.33 9.24 -4.74
N GLY A 182 3.79 9.71 -3.61
CA GLY A 182 2.56 9.21 -3.03
C GLY A 182 2.69 7.87 -2.30
N TYR A 183 3.88 7.28 -2.22
CA TYR A 183 4.09 6.01 -1.51
C TYR A 183 3.95 6.19 0.00
N THR A 184 3.67 5.10 0.71
CA THR A 184 3.70 5.08 2.17
C THR A 184 4.89 4.27 2.64
N VAL A 185 5.65 4.83 3.56
CA VAL A 185 6.85 4.22 4.14
C VAL A 185 6.73 4.13 5.65
N VAL A 186 7.40 3.16 6.26
CA VAL A 186 7.42 2.97 7.71
C VAL A 186 8.85 3.13 8.20
N GLY A 187 9.09 4.09 9.09
CA GLY A 187 10.40 4.29 9.70
C GLY A 187 10.77 3.12 10.60
N ASN A 188 12.00 2.62 10.47
CA ASN A 188 12.43 1.41 11.15
C ASN A 188 12.56 1.59 12.67
N GLU A 189 13.04 2.75 13.11
CA GLU A 189 13.39 2.97 14.52
C GLU A 189 12.16 3.14 15.40
N TYR A 190 11.10 3.77 14.87
CA TYR A 190 9.89 4.09 15.63
C TYR A 190 8.64 3.36 15.13
N GLY A 191 8.72 2.68 13.99
CA GLY A 191 7.55 2.11 13.31
C GLY A 191 6.52 3.17 12.93
N ARG A 192 6.95 4.42 12.70
CA ARG A 192 6.08 5.54 12.32
C ARG A 192 5.76 5.45 10.84
N ILE A 193 4.51 5.75 10.48
CA ILE A 193 4.03 5.72 9.12
C ILE A 193 4.18 7.14 8.54
N PHE A 194 4.80 7.24 7.37
CA PHE A 194 4.98 8.49 6.64
C PHE A 194 4.48 8.33 5.21
N ARG A 195 3.98 9.43 4.64
CA ARG A 195 3.66 9.50 3.22
C ARG A 195 4.76 10.23 2.48
N VAL A 196 5.16 9.75 1.32
CA VAL A 196 6.08 10.44 0.42
C VAL A 196 5.27 11.43 -0.40
N LEU A 197 5.59 12.72 -0.25
CA LEU A 197 4.92 13.78 -1.01
C LEU A 197 5.49 13.88 -2.41
N GLU A 198 6.82 13.88 -2.49
CA GLU A 198 7.55 14.17 -3.71
C GLU A 198 8.92 13.52 -3.62
N ARG A 199 9.39 13.01 -4.75
CA ARG A 199 10.77 12.62 -4.98
C ARG A 199 11.39 13.67 -5.89
N TYR A 200 12.54 14.20 -5.50
CA TYR A 200 13.23 15.16 -6.33
C TYR A 200 13.77 14.46 -7.59
N ASP A 201 13.54 15.06 -8.75
CA ASP A 201 14.03 14.59 -10.05
C ASP A 201 15.16 15.49 -10.59
N THR A 202 15.72 16.34 -9.73
CA THR A 202 16.83 17.22 -10.09
C THR A 202 18.13 16.42 -10.18
N PRO A 203 18.95 16.58 -11.25
CA PRO A 203 20.26 15.95 -11.33
C PRO A 203 21.10 16.22 -10.07
N GLY A 204 21.53 15.16 -9.38
CA GLY A 204 22.28 15.25 -8.11
C GLY A 204 21.43 15.09 -6.84
N ASN A 205 20.11 15.25 -6.92
CA ASN A 205 19.16 15.06 -5.81
C ASN A 205 18.11 13.97 -6.10
N ASP A 206 18.31 13.16 -7.14
CA ASP A 206 17.40 12.09 -7.59
C ASP A 206 17.14 10.96 -6.56
N GLN A 207 17.88 11.02 -5.44
CA GLN A 207 17.81 10.10 -4.30
C GLN A 207 17.01 10.66 -3.13
N THR A 208 16.66 11.94 -3.18
CA THR A 208 16.03 12.64 -2.07
C THR A 208 14.53 12.58 -2.21
N ILE A 209 13.89 12.10 -1.15
CA ILE A 209 12.44 12.05 -1.01
C ILE A 209 12.01 13.04 0.08
N ARG A 210 10.92 13.75 -0.19
CA ARG A 210 10.27 14.63 0.75
C ARG A 210 9.08 13.92 1.38
N LEU A 211 9.07 13.91 2.70
CA LEU A 211 8.01 13.27 3.47
C LEU A 211 6.94 14.26 3.92
N ASP A 212 5.71 13.76 3.97
CA ASP A 212 4.58 14.39 4.64
C ASP A 212 4.76 14.23 6.15
N LEU A 213 5.52 15.16 6.72
CA LEU A 213 5.83 15.17 8.14
C LEU A 213 4.95 16.22 8.82
N ASP A 214 3.84 15.75 9.39
CA ASP A 214 3.15 16.46 10.48
C ASP A 214 4.04 16.51 11.73
N ARG A 215 5.02 15.61 11.84
CA ARG A 215 5.95 15.47 12.95
C ARG A 215 7.35 15.14 12.44
N LEU A 216 8.40 15.59 13.11
CA LEU A 216 9.80 15.23 12.80
C LEU A 216 10.02 13.71 12.83
N TRP A 217 11.02 13.22 12.06
CA TRP A 217 11.37 11.81 11.90
C TRP A 217 11.34 11.02 13.24
N GLY A 218 12.05 11.53 14.24
CA GLY A 218 12.09 10.98 15.59
C GLY A 218 12.22 12.06 16.66
N PRO A 219 11.97 11.74 17.95
CA PRO A 219 12.43 12.57 19.05
C PRO A 219 13.98 12.56 19.12
N GLY A 220 14.60 13.74 19.09
CA GLY A 220 16.06 13.91 19.24
C GLY A 220 16.89 13.75 17.94
N ASN A 221 18.22 13.67 18.11
CA ASN A 221 19.23 13.58 17.03
C ASN A 221 19.43 12.15 16.48
N ILE A 222 18.42 11.27 16.53
CA ILE A 222 18.57 9.92 15.96
C ILE A 222 18.37 10.01 14.45
N SER A 223 19.45 9.76 13.71
CA SER A 223 19.42 9.71 12.26
C SER A 223 18.62 8.49 11.78
N PRO A 224 17.76 8.64 10.75
CA PRO A 224 17.16 7.52 10.03
C PRO A 224 18.25 6.59 9.52
N SER A 225 18.07 5.29 9.70
CA SER A 225 18.93 4.26 9.14
C SER A 225 18.27 3.56 7.95
N MET A 226 16.98 3.24 8.08
CA MET A 226 16.24 2.54 7.05
C MET A 226 14.73 2.82 7.14
N VAL A 227 14.06 2.70 6.00
CA VAL A 227 12.59 2.76 5.88
C VAL A 227 12.08 1.49 5.24
N TRP A 228 10.90 1.06 5.65
CA TRP A 228 10.22 -0.08 5.06
C TRP A 228 9.17 0.40 4.05
N VAL A 229 9.21 -0.14 2.84
CA VAL A 229 8.28 0.19 1.77
C VAL A 229 7.87 -1.08 1.04
N ILE A 230 6.65 -1.13 0.51
CA ILE A 230 6.29 -2.14 -0.50
C ILE A 230 6.67 -1.57 -1.88
N PRO A 231 7.72 -2.11 -2.53
CA PRO A 231 8.15 -1.61 -3.82
C PRO A 231 7.17 -2.00 -4.94
N PRO A 232 7.25 -1.34 -6.11
CA PRO A 232 6.55 -1.81 -7.30
C PRO A 232 7.10 -3.18 -7.77
N PRO A 233 6.37 -3.88 -8.66
CA PRO A 233 6.84 -5.12 -9.26
C PRO A 233 8.20 -4.95 -9.97
N VAL A 234 8.93 -6.05 -10.12
CA VAL A 234 10.11 -6.12 -10.98
C VAL A 234 9.63 -6.00 -12.43
N GLY A 235 10.16 -5.03 -13.17
CA GLY A 235 9.65 -4.64 -14.50
C GLY A 235 8.70 -3.43 -14.48
N GLY A 236 8.36 -2.91 -13.31
CA GLY A 236 7.50 -1.72 -13.17
C GLY A 236 6.00 -2.05 -13.14
N GLY A 237 5.17 -1.02 -13.11
CA GLY A 237 3.71 -1.14 -13.09
C GLY A 237 3.05 -0.49 -11.88
N ARG A 238 1.77 -0.80 -11.67
CA ARG A 238 0.96 -0.24 -10.57
C ARG A 238 1.52 -0.69 -9.23
N CYS A 239 1.68 0.24 -8.28
CA CYS A 239 2.07 -0.09 -6.92
C CYS A 239 1.09 -1.12 -6.32
N PRO A 240 1.58 -2.24 -5.75
CA PRO A 240 0.72 -3.28 -5.18
C PRO A 240 0.17 -2.92 -3.80
N PHE A 241 0.72 -1.87 -3.18
CA PHE A 241 0.30 -1.39 -1.87
C PHE A 241 -1.16 -0.91 -1.86
N ILE A 242 -1.90 -1.29 -0.81
CA ILE A 242 -3.27 -0.81 -0.58
C ILE A 242 -3.34 0.06 0.68
N ALA A 243 -2.93 -0.49 1.83
CA ALA A 243 -3.07 0.18 3.12
C ALA A 243 -2.12 -0.40 4.19
N ILE A 244 -1.83 0.42 5.20
CA ILE A 244 -1.15 0.01 6.44
C ILE A 244 -2.12 0.13 7.60
N TYR A 245 -2.10 -0.86 8.49
CA TYR A 245 -2.81 -0.84 9.75
C TYR A 245 -1.84 -1.12 10.87
N GLN A 246 -1.96 -0.38 11.96
CA GLN A 246 -1.05 -0.52 13.11
C GLN A 246 -1.84 -0.71 14.39
N ARG A 247 -1.44 -1.66 15.23
CA ARG A 247 -2.00 -1.91 16.55
C ARG A 247 -0.90 -2.32 17.53
N VAL A 248 -1.09 -1.97 18.80
CA VAL A 248 -0.29 -2.55 19.88
C VAL A 248 -1.00 -3.80 20.39
N VAL A 249 -0.27 -4.90 20.43
CA VAL A 249 -0.75 -6.21 20.86
C VAL A 249 0.06 -6.66 22.07
N ARG A 250 -0.61 -7.27 23.04
CA ARG A 250 0.02 -7.93 24.17
C ARG A 250 0.09 -9.42 23.89
N PHE A 251 1.27 -10.00 24.07
CA PHE A 251 1.53 -11.44 24.02
C PHE A 251 1.71 -12.04 25.41
#